data_AF-A0A964GBB5-F1
#
_entry.id   AF-A0A964GBB5-F1
#
_cell.length_a   1.000
_cell.length_b   1.000
_cell.length_c   1.000
_cell.angle_alpha   90.00
_cell.angle_beta   90.00
_cell.angle_gamma   90.00
#
_symmetry.space_group_name_H-M   'P 1'
#
loop_
_entity.id
_entity.type
_entity.pdbx_description
1 polymer ?
#
loop_
_entity_poly.entity_id
_entity_poly.type
_entity_poly.pdbx_seq_one_letter_code
_entity_poly.pdbx_strand_id
1 'polypeptide(L)'
;MVTSKLPALRFYQLSIQAPVPPKGSFNETAAARGQVVFNGKANCDRCHVPPVFAEPGWPMHNASEMGIDDFQAKRSPDEMYRTTPLKGLFSHMKGGFYHDGRFGTLMDVVNHYNTLFGLELANQDKNDLVEYLKSI
;
A
#
# COMPACT_ATOMS: atom_id res chain seq x y z
N MET A 1 1.16 -28.19 21.71
CA MET A 1 0.36 -27.82 20.51
C MET A 1 -0.06 -26.36 20.58
N VAL A 2 0.01 -25.63 19.47
CA VAL A 2 -0.34 -24.19 19.40
C VAL A 2 -1.86 -23.97 19.29
N THR A 3 -2.63 -24.99 18.90
CA THR A 3 -4.08 -24.91 18.64
C THR A 3 -4.89 -24.27 19.76
N SER A 4 -4.61 -24.62 21.03
CA SER A 4 -5.33 -24.05 22.18
C SER A 4 -5.05 -22.57 22.42
N LYS A 5 -4.00 -22.01 21.82
CA LYS A 5 -3.62 -20.59 21.91
C LYS A 5 -4.18 -19.77 20.74
N LEU A 6 -4.66 -20.40 19.66
CA LEU A 6 -5.13 -19.72 18.46
C LEU A 6 -6.26 -18.71 18.72
N PRO A 7 -7.28 -18.99 19.56
CA PRO A 7 -8.33 -18.01 19.81
C PRO A 7 -7.79 -16.72 20.45
N ALA A 8 -6.91 -16.84 21.44
CA ALA A 8 -6.30 -15.71 22.12
C ALA A 8 -5.35 -14.92 21.20
N LEU A 9 -4.54 -15.61 20.40
CA LEU A 9 -3.65 -14.97 19.41
C LEU A 9 -4.44 -14.24 18.33
N ARG A 10 -5.55 -14.82 17.86
CA ARG A 10 -6.44 -14.19 16.89
C ARG A 10 -7.07 -12.94 17.47
N PHE A 11 -7.58 -13.00 18.70
CA PHE A 11 -8.12 -11.82 19.39
C PHE A 11 -7.06 -10.73 19.52
N TYR A 12 -5.86 -11.08 19.99
CA TYR A 12 -4.74 -10.16 20.10
C TYR A 12 -4.42 -9.51 18.75
N GLN A 13 -4.25 -10.27 17.68
CA GLN A 13 -3.95 -9.74 16.35
C GLN A 13 -5.04 -8.78 15.84
N LEU A 14 -6.32 -9.12 16.03
CA LEU A 14 -7.44 -8.27 15.61
C LEU A 14 -7.61 -7.01 16.47
N SER A 15 -7.08 -7.02 17.70
CA SER A 15 -7.11 -5.87 18.60
C SER A 15 -6.02 -4.84 18.31
N ILE A 16 -5.00 -5.20 17.51
CA ILE A 16 -3.91 -4.29 17.14
C ILE A 16 -4.42 -3.33 16.06
N GLN A 17 -4.58 -2.06 16.43
CA GLN A 17 -4.90 -0.99 15.50
C GLN A 17 -3.63 -0.55 14.75
N ALA A 18 -3.81 -0.11 13.50
CA ALA A 18 -2.73 0.55 12.77
C ALA A 18 -2.29 1.82 13.52
N PRO A 19 -0.98 2.09 13.63
CA PRO A 19 -0.49 3.26 14.33
C PRO A 19 -0.91 4.55 13.59
N VAL A 20 -1.00 5.65 14.34
CA VAL A 20 -1.26 6.98 13.77
C VAL A 20 0.07 7.65 13.42
N PRO A 21 0.22 8.26 12.24
CA PRO A 21 1.44 8.98 11.88
C PRO A 21 1.78 10.08 12.91
N PRO A 22 3.06 10.25 13.28
CA PRO A 22 3.46 11.33 14.18
C PRO A 22 3.07 12.71 13.64
N LYS A 23 2.65 13.62 14.52
CA LYS A 23 2.35 15.00 14.12
C LYS A 23 3.57 15.63 13.43
N GLY A 24 3.34 16.27 12.29
CA GLY A 24 4.39 16.90 11.49
C GLY A 24 5.25 15.93 10.67
N SER A 25 4.95 14.62 10.65
CA SER A 25 5.68 13.65 9.80
C SER A 25 5.30 13.73 8.32
N PHE A 26 4.24 14.46 7.99
CA PHE A 26 3.76 14.72 6.63
C PHE A 26 3.14 16.12 6.56
N ASN A 27 2.99 16.65 5.35
CA ASN A 27 2.32 17.92 5.08
C ASN A 27 0.81 17.70 4.92
N GLU A 28 0.02 18.15 5.90
CA GLU A 28 -1.44 17.94 5.94
C GLU A 28 -2.17 18.53 4.72
N THR A 29 -1.79 19.74 4.28
CA THR A 29 -2.41 20.38 3.11
C THR A 29 -2.09 19.62 1.82
N ALA A 30 -0.88 19.10 1.69
CA ALA A 30 -0.48 18.25 0.56
C ALA A 30 -1.19 16.90 0.61
N ALA A 31 -1.29 16.27 1.79
CA ALA A 31 -2.01 15.02 1.97
C ALA A 31 -3.50 15.15 1.61
N ALA A 32 -4.15 16.26 1.94
CA ALA A 32 -5.54 16.52 1.56
C ALA A 32 -5.71 16.60 0.03
N ARG A 33 -4.78 17.26 -0.68
CA ARG A 33 -4.77 17.23 -2.17
C ARG A 33 -4.46 15.84 -2.70
N GLY A 34 -3.52 15.13 -2.06
CA GLY A 34 -3.12 13.78 -2.42
C GLY A 34 -4.25 12.78 -2.33
N GLN A 35 -5.14 12.92 -1.34
CA GLN A 35 -6.35 12.11 -1.25
C GLN A 35 -7.25 12.26 -2.48
N VAL A 36 -7.40 13.48 -3.00
CA VAL A 36 -8.20 13.75 -4.22
C VAL A 36 -7.56 13.08 -5.44
N VAL A 37 -6.22 13.14 -5.55
CA VAL A 37 -5.49 12.44 -6.61
C VAL A 37 -5.64 10.93 -6.48
N PHE A 38 -5.50 10.40 -5.26
CA PHE A 38 -5.57 8.97 -4.93
C PHE A 38 -6.93 8.36 -5.31
N ASN A 39 -8.02 9.04 -4.94
CA ASN A 39 -9.41 8.62 -5.21
C ASN A 39 -9.91 9.04 -6.60
N GLY A 40 -9.04 9.60 -7.43
CA GLY A 40 -9.42 10.25 -8.69
C GLY A 40 -8.44 9.91 -9.79
N LYS A 41 -7.64 10.89 -10.20
CA LYS A 41 -6.75 10.79 -11.36
C LYS A 41 -5.81 9.57 -11.29
N ALA A 42 -5.29 9.24 -10.11
CA ALA A 42 -4.39 8.11 -9.94
C ALA A 42 -5.12 6.76 -9.74
N ASN A 43 -6.41 6.79 -9.40
CA ASN A 43 -7.28 5.62 -9.25
C ASN A 43 -6.66 4.53 -8.36
N CYS A 44 -5.95 4.92 -7.31
CA CYS A 44 -5.26 4.01 -6.40
C CYS A 44 -6.25 3.27 -5.49
N ASP A 45 -7.39 3.90 -5.22
CA ASP A 45 -8.49 3.40 -4.40
C ASP A 45 -9.20 2.19 -5.01
N ARG A 46 -9.03 1.90 -6.31
CA ARG A 46 -9.56 0.67 -6.93
C ARG A 46 -9.05 -0.62 -6.27
N CYS A 47 -7.80 -0.60 -5.79
CA CYS A 47 -7.18 -1.71 -5.06
C CYS A 47 -7.02 -1.37 -3.57
N HIS A 48 -6.72 -0.11 -3.24
CA HIS A 48 -6.44 0.30 -1.87
C HIS A 48 -7.66 0.97 -1.22
N VAL A 49 -8.73 0.20 -1.05
CA VAL A 49 -10.03 0.66 -0.56
C VAL A 49 -10.02 0.89 0.98
N PRO A 50 -10.45 2.05 1.50
CA PRO A 50 -10.67 2.27 2.94
C PRO A 50 -11.66 1.26 3.55
N PRO A 51 -11.60 0.94 4.87
CA PRO A 51 -10.85 1.65 5.91
C PRO A 51 -9.47 1.06 6.24
N VAL A 52 -9.10 -0.06 5.60
CA VAL A 52 -7.80 -0.75 5.76
C VAL A 52 -6.88 -0.58 4.55
N PHE A 53 -7.36 0.07 3.49
CA PHE A 53 -6.61 0.34 2.26
C PHE A 53 -6.16 -0.93 1.55
N ALA A 54 -7.08 -1.89 1.46
CA ALA A 54 -6.99 -3.12 0.69
C ALA A 54 -8.38 -3.51 0.19
N GLU A 55 -8.47 -4.01 -1.02
CA GLU A 55 -9.73 -4.37 -1.66
C GLU A 55 -10.42 -5.53 -0.92
N PRO A 56 -11.77 -5.53 -0.86
CA PRO A 56 -12.54 -6.61 -0.27
C PRO A 56 -12.58 -7.84 -1.19
N GLY A 57 -12.83 -9.01 -0.61
CA GLY A 57 -13.03 -10.24 -1.38
C GLY A 57 -11.73 -10.96 -1.72
N TRP A 58 -11.36 -10.99 -3.01
CA TRP A 58 -10.16 -11.67 -3.52
C TRP A 58 -9.09 -10.67 -3.97
N PRO A 59 -8.27 -10.15 -3.04
CA PRO A 59 -7.34 -9.05 -3.27
C PRO A 59 -6.03 -9.52 -3.91
N MET A 60 -6.12 -10.22 -5.04
CA MET A 60 -5.00 -10.94 -5.65
C MET A 60 -4.78 -10.46 -7.08
N HIS A 61 -3.53 -10.16 -7.40
CA HIS A 61 -3.07 -9.64 -8.69
C HIS A 61 -1.93 -10.48 -9.25
N ASN A 62 -1.90 -10.62 -10.57
CA ASN A 62 -0.78 -11.27 -11.25
C ASN A 62 0.42 -10.30 -11.36
N ALA A 63 1.60 -10.87 -11.60
CA ALA A 63 2.83 -10.10 -11.65
C ALA A 63 2.82 -9.04 -12.77
N SER A 64 2.23 -9.34 -13.94
CA SER A 64 2.15 -8.41 -15.06
C SER A 64 1.22 -7.23 -14.80
N GLU A 65 0.11 -7.42 -14.08
CA GLU A 65 -0.77 -6.33 -13.63
C GLU A 65 -0.02 -5.34 -12.76
N MET A 66 0.92 -5.84 -11.95
CA MET A 66 1.76 -5.05 -11.04
C MET A 66 3.07 -4.60 -11.68
N GLY A 67 3.35 -4.95 -12.94
CA GLY A 67 4.58 -4.56 -13.65
C GLY A 67 5.86 -5.14 -13.05
N ILE A 68 5.78 -6.34 -12.48
CA ILE A 68 6.89 -7.04 -11.82
C ILE A 68 7.01 -8.49 -12.30
N ASP A 69 8.05 -9.20 -11.87
CA ASP A 69 8.22 -10.63 -12.12
C ASP A 69 7.41 -11.49 -11.15
N ASP A 70 7.18 -12.75 -11.53
CA ASP A 70 6.36 -13.71 -10.77
C ASP A 70 7.16 -14.64 -9.85
N PHE A 71 8.46 -14.40 -9.65
CA PHE A 71 9.35 -15.33 -8.95
C PHE A 71 8.88 -15.66 -7.54
N GLN A 72 8.40 -14.66 -6.80
CA GLN A 72 7.88 -14.88 -5.45
C GLN A 72 6.44 -15.39 -5.46
N ALA A 73 5.60 -14.87 -6.37
CA ALA A 73 4.22 -15.31 -6.50
C ALA A 73 4.11 -16.82 -6.78
N LYS A 74 4.93 -17.37 -7.68
CA LYS A 74 4.99 -18.80 -8.04
C LYS A 74 5.27 -19.78 -6.90
N ARG A 75 5.62 -19.27 -5.70
CA ARG A 75 5.82 -20.08 -4.49
C ARG A 75 4.58 -20.13 -3.59
N SER A 76 3.55 -19.36 -3.92
CA SER A 76 2.26 -19.38 -3.24
C SER A 76 1.32 -20.38 -3.94
N PRO A 77 0.35 -20.97 -3.21
CA PRO A 77 -0.62 -21.90 -3.81
C PRO A 77 -1.42 -21.30 -4.97
N ASP A 78 -1.65 -19.99 -4.94
CA ASP A 78 -2.47 -19.29 -5.90
C ASP A 78 -1.65 -18.60 -7.00
N GLU A 79 -0.32 -18.62 -6.91
CA GLU A 79 0.61 -17.96 -7.85
C GLU A 79 0.41 -16.44 -8.03
N MET A 80 -0.10 -15.75 -7.02
CA MET A 80 -0.51 -14.34 -7.11
C MET A 80 0.09 -13.46 -6.00
N TYR A 81 0.08 -12.15 -6.21
CA TYR A 81 0.44 -11.14 -5.21
C TYR A 81 -0.80 -10.56 -4.55
N ARG A 82 -0.78 -10.47 -3.21
CA ARG A 82 -1.86 -9.86 -2.46
C ARG A 82 -1.69 -8.35 -2.37
N THR A 83 -2.78 -7.60 -2.51
CA THR A 83 -2.83 -6.16 -2.21
C THR A 83 -2.46 -5.90 -0.75
N THR A 84 -1.35 -5.19 -0.54
CA THR A 84 -0.87 -4.81 0.80
C THR A 84 -1.78 -3.74 1.40
N PRO A 85 -2.32 -3.94 2.62
CA PRO A 85 -3.00 -2.86 3.35
C PRO A 85 -2.06 -1.69 3.58
N LEU A 86 -2.48 -0.47 3.20
CA LEU A 86 -1.64 0.74 3.36
C LEU A 86 -1.84 1.45 4.69
N LYS A 87 -2.76 1.01 5.54
CA LYS A 87 -2.99 1.69 6.83
C LYS A 87 -1.76 1.56 7.74
N GLY A 88 -1.23 2.69 8.21
CA GLY A 88 0.00 2.73 9.01
C GLY A 88 1.26 2.51 8.18
N LEU A 89 1.24 2.73 6.86
CA LEU A 89 2.39 2.51 5.96
C LEU A 89 3.67 3.22 6.43
N PHE A 90 3.54 4.36 7.10
CA PHE A 90 4.66 5.11 7.63
C PHE A 90 5.55 4.32 8.61
N SER A 91 5.04 3.29 9.29
CA SER A 91 5.87 2.44 10.16
C SER A 91 6.75 1.45 9.39
N HIS A 92 6.56 1.33 8.07
CA HIS A 92 7.24 0.39 7.18
C HIS A 92 8.14 1.06 6.13
N MET A 93 8.66 2.26 6.43
CA MET A 93 9.49 3.04 5.51
C MET A 93 10.94 2.54 5.38
N LYS A 94 11.36 1.56 6.17
CA LYS A 94 12.73 1.02 6.18
C LYS A 94 12.81 -0.28 5.39
N GLY A 95 13.87 -0.46 4.61
CA GLY A 95 14.11 -1.69 3.84
C GLY A 95 13.51 -1.68 2.43
N GLY A 96 12.90 -0.58 2.01
CA GLY A 96 12.25 -0.43 0.71
C GLY A 96 10.80 -0.94 0.71
N PHE A 97 10.12 -0.71 -0.41
CA PHE A 97 8.75 -1.15 -0.68
C PHE A 97 8.74 -2.33 -1.64
N TYR A 98 7.59 -3.03 -1.67
CA TYR A 98 7.40 -4.36 -2.24
C TYR A 98 8.09 -5.46 -1.43
N HIS A 99 7.75 -6.70 -1.74
CA HIS A 99 8.18 -7.88 -1.02
C HIS A 99 9.71 -8.13 -1.08
N ASP A 100 10.39 -7.49 -2.03
CA ASP A 100 11.84 -7.59 -2.26
C ASP A 100 12.59 -6.26 -2.03
N GLY A 101 11.88 -5.21 -1.60
CA GLY A 101 12.49 -3.90 -1.34
C GLY A 101 12.95 -3.16 -2.60
N ARG A 102 12.49 -3.54 -3.80
CA ARG A 102 12.97 -2.98 -5.09
C ARG A 102 12.79 -1.46 -5.22
N PHE A 103 11.84 -0.88 -4.50
CA PHE A 103 11.59 0.56 -4.50
C PHE A 103 12.11 1.18 -3.20
N GLY A 104 13.08 2.09 -3.30
CA GLY A 104 13.69 2.71 -2.12
C GLY A 104 12.76 3.70 -1.41
N THR A 105 11.86 4.34 -2.14
CA THR A 105 10.98 5.40 -1.64
C THR A 105 9.53 5.23 -2.11
N LEU A 106 8.58 5.89 -1.44
CA LEU A 106 7.20 5.98 -1.92
C LEU A 106 7.12 6.67 -3.28
N MET A 107 8.00 7.63 -3.55
CA MET A 107 8.06 8.31 -4.84
C MET A 107 8.41 7.33 -5.96
N ASP A 108 9.30 6.36 -5.70
CA ASP A 108 9.63 5.31 -6.68
C ASP A 108 8.43 4.41 -6.97
N VAL A 109 7.65 4.05 -5.94
CA VAL A 109 6.39 3.29 -6.10
C VAL A 109 5.36 4.09 -6.91
N VAL A 110 5.19 5.37 -6.61
CA VAL A 110 4.26 6.25 -7.35
C VAL A 110 4.71 6.40 -8.80
N ASN A 111 6.00 6.60 -9.07
CA ASN A 111 6.54 6.69 -10.43
C ASN A 111 6.36 5.39 -11.21
N HIS A 112 6.52 4.23 -10.56
CA HIS A 112 6.27 2.92 -11.14
C HIS A 112 4.84 2.81 -11.64
N TYR A 113 3.84 3.04 -10.78
CA TYR A 113 2.44 2.96 -11.19
C TYR A 113 2.00 4.05 -12.16
N ASN A 114 2.56 5.26 -12.03
CA ASN A 114 2.34 6.33 -13.01
C ASN A 114 2.76 5.90 -14.42
N THR A 115 3.89 5.20 -14.54
CA THR A 115 4.39 4.69 -15.82
C THR A 115 3.58 3.48 -16.28
N LEU A 116 3.38 2.49 -15.40
CA LEU A 116 2.70 1.25 -15.70
C LEU A 116 1.27 1.45 -16.19
N PHE A 117 0.54 2.38 -15.58
CA PHE A 117 -0.86 2.66 -15.94
C PHE A 117 -1.03 3.90 -16.81
N GLY A 118 0.05 4.56 -17.23
CA GLY A 118 0.00 5.73 -18.10
C GLY A 118 -0.83 6.88 -17.51
N LEU A 119 -0.65 7.17 -16.21
CA LEU A 119 -1.52 8.09 -15.46
C LEU A 119 -1.23 9.58 -15.72
N GLU A 120 -0.09 9.88 -16.34
CA GLU A 120 0.36 11.24 -16.68
C GLU A 120 0.25 12.21 -15.47
N LEU A 121 0.64 11.73 -14.29
CA LEU A 121 0.65 12.51 -13.06
C LEU A 121 1.70 13.61 -13.14
N ALA A 122 1.28 14.84 -12.82
CA ALA A 122 2.21 15.95 -12.68
C ALA A 122 3.11 15.74 -11.45
N ASN A 123 4.24 16.44 -11.39
CA ASN A 123 5.12 16.35 -10.21
C ASN A 123 4.40 16.71 -8.91
N GLN A 124 3.47 17.66 -8.96
CA GLN A 124 2.65 18.03 -7.80
C GLN A 124 1.74 16.87 -7.36
N ASP A 125 1.06 16.21 -8.31
CA ASP A 125 0.19 15.05 -8.04
C ASP A 125 0.97 13.96 -7.29
N LYS A 126 2.18 13.66 -7.76
CA LYS A 126 3.02 12.61 -7.17
C LYS A 126 3.52 12.98 -5.77
N ASN A 127 3.94 14.23 -5.57
CA ASN A 127 4.34 14.71 -4.24
C ASN A 127 3.17 14.68 -3.26
N ASP A 128 2.00 15.13 -3.68
CA ASP A 128 0.81 15.13 -2.84
C ASP A 128 0.35 13.70 -2.51
N LEU A 129 0.43 12.76 -3.46
CA LEU A 129 0.21 11.33 -3.21
C LEU A 129 1.16 10.77 -2.15
N VAL A 130 2.45 11.09 -2.21
CA VAL A 130 3.42 10.64 -1.20
C VAL A 130 3.06 11.18 0.19
N GLU A 131 2.63 12.43 0.30
CA GLU A 131 2.18 12.99 1.58
C GLU A 131 0.88 12.35 2.08
N TYR A 132 -0.04 11.98 1.18
CA TYR A 132 -1.23 11.22 1.55
C TYR A 132 -0.91 9.80 2.01
N LEU A 133 -0.01 9.10 1.32
CA LEU A 133 0.43 7.75 1.71
C LEU A 133 1.14 7.73 3.07
N LYS A 134 1.79 8.82 3.48
CA LYS A 134 2.36 8.96 4.83
C LYS A 134 1.31 9.22 5.91
N SER A 135 0.13 9.73 5.53
CA SER A 135 -0.93 10.12 6.48
C SER A 135 -1.90 8.98 6.82
N ILE A 136 -1.88 7.88 6.06
CA ILE A 136 -2.80 6.74 6.19
C ILE A 136 -2.21 5.56 6.96
#